data_AF-A0A962YMK0-F1
#
_entry.id   AF-A0A962YMK0-F1
#
_cell.length_a   1.000
_cell.length_b   1.000
_cell.length_c   1.000
_cell.angle_alpha   90.00
_cell.angle_beta   90.00
_cell.angle_gamma   90.00
#
_symmetry.space_group_name_H-M   'P 1'
#
loop_
_entity.id
_entity.type
_entity.pdbx_description
1 polymer ?
#
loop_
_entity_poly.entity_id
_entity_poly.type
_entity_poly.pdbx_seq_one_letter_code
_entity_poly.pdbx_strand_id
1 'polypeptide(L)'
;MNKKLLAAAVAAAMIAPAAYADATLYGKFHVSVDANDIDVANTTVGDIDNYTVNSRASRIGVKGSEDLGNGLKAIYQLELQVDVTDGGGVGGANRNTFLGLAGGFGTFLVGRHDT
;
A
#
# COMPACT_ATOMS: atom_id res chain seq x y z
N MET A 1 26.34 -24.19 -0.41
CA MET A 1 25.41 -23.37 0.40
C MET A 1 24.68 -24.25 1.40
N ASN A 2 24.89 -24.03 2.70
CA ASN A 2 24.27 -24.82 3.76
C ASN A 2 22.84 -24.34 4.03
N LYS A 3 21.87 -24.91 3.30
CA LYS A 3 20.44 -24.52 3.35
C LYS A 3 19.83 -24.52 4.77
N LYS A 4 20.36 -25.37 5.67
CA LYS A 4 19.94 -25.45 7.08
C LYS A 4 20.32 -24.22 7.90
N LEU A 5 21.47 -23.60 7.62
CA LEU A 5 21.91 -22.36 8.27
C LEU A 5 21.03 -21.18 7.85
N LEU A 6 20.61 -21.13 6.58
CA LEU A 6 19.70 -20.10 6.09
C LEU A 6 18.30 -20.22 6.73
N ALA A 7 17.77 -21.44 6.83
CA ALA A 7 16.48 -21.70 7.47
C ALA A 7 16.51 -21.39 8.99
N ALA A 8 17.60 -21.74 9.67
CA ALA A 8 17.77 -21.42 11.09
C ALA A 8 17.88 -19.91 11.33
N ALA A 9 18.56 -19.17 10.44
CA ALA A 9 18.64 -17.71 10.52
C ALA A 9 17.26 -17.04 10.32
N VAL A 10 16.47 -17.52 9.35
CA VAL A 10 15.09 -17.05 9.14
C VAL A 10 14.21 -17.38 10.34
N ALA A 11 14.31 -18.59 10.90
CA ALA A 11 13.54 -18.99 12.07
C ALA A 11 13.93 -18.20 13.33
N ALA A 12 15.22 -17.94 13.54
CA ALA A 12 15.71 -17.15 14.67
C ALA A 12 15.27 -15.68 14.59
N ALA A 13 15.23 -15.10 13.38
CA ALA A 13 14.72 -13.74 13.16
C ALA A 13 13.22 -13.61 13.51
N MET A 14 12.45 -14.71 13.43
CA MET A 14 11.02 -14.74 13.73
C MET A 14 10.71 -14.90 15.24
N ILE A 15 11.70 -15.22 16.07
CA ILE A 15 11.54 -15.48 17.52
C ILE A 15 12.03 -14.29 18.36
N ALA A 16 12.67 -13.28 17.74
CA ALA A 16 13.06 -12.07 18.45
C ALA A 16 11.82 -11.44 19.13
N PRO A 17 11.91 -11.08 20.43
CA PRO A 17 10.82 -10.36 21.09
C PRO A 17 10.54 -9.13 20.25
N ALA A 18 9.27 -8.87 19.96
CA ALA A 18 8.82 -7.70 19.22
C ALA A 18 9.33 -6.44 19.94
N ALA A 19 10.56 -6.03 19.63
CA ALA A 19 10.94 -4.64 19.70
C ALA A 19 9.85 -3.94 18.91
N TYR A 20 9.22 -2.95 19.54
CA TYR A 20 8.16 -2.19 18.92
C TYR A 20 8.76 -1.55 17.66
N ALA A 21 8.69 -2.23 16.52
CA ALA A 21 8.96 -1.63 15.23
C ALA A 21 8.10 -0.37 15.21
N ASP A 22 8.71 0.80 14.99
CA ASP A 22 7.99 2.08 14.91
C ASP A 22 7.07 2.04 13.69
N ALA A 23 5.92 1.39 13.87
CA ALA A 23 4.90 1.23 12.87
C ALA A 23 4.30 2.61 12.65
N THR A 24 4.54 3.16 11.46
CA THR A 24 3.99 4.45 11.06
C THR A 24 2.64 4.23 10.42
N LEU A 25 1.58 4.68 11.08
CA LEU A 25 0.28 4.88 10.44
C LEU A 25 0.35 6.12 9.56
N TYR A 26 -0.04 6.00 8.30
CA TYR A 26 -0.04 7.09 7.32
C TYR A 26 -1.26 7.00 6.41
N GLY A 27 -1.52 8.06 5.66
CA GLY A 27 -2.60 8.09 4.69
C GLY A 27 -2.75 9.45 4.03
N LYS A 28 -3.69 9.54 3.10
CA LYS A 28 -4.17 10.81 2.54
C LYS A 28 -5.65 10.70 2.22
N PHE A 29 -6.36 11.80 2.45
CA PHE A 29 -7.73 12.00 1.96
C PHE A 29 -7.67 13.11 0.92
N HIS A 30 -8.07 12.79 -0.30
CA HIS A 30 -8.04 13.71 -1.43
C HIS A 30 -9.39 13.62 -2.13
N VAL A 31 -10.17 14.70 -2.01
CA VAL A 31 -11.55 14.77 -2.48
C VAL A 31 -11.70 15.96 -3.40
N SER A 32 -12.52 15.82 -4.43
CA SER A 32 -12.86 16.90 -5.34
C SER A 32 -14.34 16.93 -5.66
N VAL A 33 -14.81 18.10 -6.09
CA VAL A 33 -16.06 18.26 -6.81
C VAL A 33 -15.71 18.59 -8.25
N ASP A 34 -16.16 17.77 -9.18
CA ASP A 34 -15.85 17.87 -10.60
C ASP A 34 -17.11 18.26 -11.36
N ALA A 35 -17.05 19.37 -12.10
CA ALA A 35 -18.05 19.72 -13.10
C ALA A 35 -17.69 19.00 -14.41
N ASN A 36 -18.58 18.13 -14.87
CA ASN A 36 -18.38 17.33 -16.08
C ASN A 36 -19.33 17.84 -17.15
N ASP A 37 -18.76 18.02 -18.34
CA ASP A 37 -19.44 18.32 -19.60
C ASP A 37 -18.92 17.25 -20.57
N ILE A 38 -19.78 16.29 -20.92
CA ILE A 38 -19.43 15.12 -21.71
C ILE A 38 -20.32 15.07 -22.95
N ASP A 39 -19.73 15.42 -24.09
CA ASP A 39 -20.33 15.23 -25.41
C ASP A 39 -20.34 13.74 -25.78
N VAL A 40 -21.53 13.15 -25.96
CA VAL A 40 -21.65 11.73 -26.31
C VAL A 40 -22.22 11.58 -27.72
N ALA A 41 -21.36 11.24 -28.67
CA ALA A 41 -21.76 11.00 -30.05
C ALA A 41 -22.51 9.66 -30.23
N ASN A 42 -23.55 9.66 -31.06
CA ASN A 42 -24.29 8.47 -31.50
C ASN A 42 -24.96 7.65 -30.36
N THR A 43 -25.47 8.33 -29.33
CA THR A 43 -26.31 7.76 -28.29
C THR A 43 -27.70 8.40 -28.30
N THR A 44 -28.72 7.70 -27.82
CA THR A 44 -30.07 8.24 -27.58
C THR A 44 -30.18 9.06 -26.29
N VAL A 45 -29.12 9.08 -25.47
CA VAL A 45 -29.16 9.64 -24.09
C VAL A 45 -28.85 11.15 -24.04
N GLY A 46 -28.29 11.74 -25.11
CA GLY A 46 -27.86 13.16 -25.12
C GLY A 46 -26.57 13.41 -24.34
N ASP A 47 -26.07 14.65 -24.38
CA ASP A 47 -24.86 15.08 -23.65
C ASP A 47 -25.09 15.05 -22.12
N ILE A 48 -24.02 14.87 -21.36
CA ILE A 48 -24.09 14.71 -19.90
C ILE A 48 -23.38 15.89 -19.21
N ASP A 49 -24.18 16.74 -18.59
CA ASP A 49 -23.73 17.83 -17.72
C ASP A 49 -24.06 17.52 -16.25
N ASN A 50 -23.05 17.36 -15.39
CA ASN A 50 -23.27 17.11 -13.97
C ASN A 50 -22.12 17.58 -13.06
N TYR A 51 -22.39 17.59 -11.75
CA TYR A 51 -21.37 17.71 -10.72
C TYR A 51 -21.21 16.36 -10.02
N THR A 52 -19.99 15.86 -9.92
CA THR A 52 -19.68 14.62 -9.18
C THR A 52 -18.70 14.91 -8.05
N VAL A 53 -18.87 14.21 -6.93
CA VAL A 53 -17.88 14.21 -5.84
C VAL A 53 -17.02 12.98 -6.02
N ASN A 54 -15.70 13.15 -6.09
CA ASN A 54 -14.77 12.06 -6.36
C ASN A 54 -13.69 11.94 -5.28
N SER A 55 -13.38 10.71 -4.86
CA SER A 55 -12.19 10.40 -4.07
C SER A 55 -11.01 10.09 -4.99
N ARG A 56 -9.92 10.85 -4.87
CA ARG A 56 -8.75 10.76 -5.73
C ARG A 56 -7.59 10.03 -5.07
N ALA A 57 -7.64 8.71 -5.15
CA ALA A 57 -6.64 7.81 -4.58
C ALA A 57 -6.39 8.06 -3.08
N SER A 58 -7.48 8.34 -2.35
CA SER A 58 -7.45 8.36 -0.89
C SER A 58 -7.10 6.96 -0.36
N ARG A 59 -6.38 6.93 0.76
CA ARG A 59 -5.77 5.69 1.27
C ARG A 59 -5.32 5.84 2.72
N ILE A 60 -5.28 4.71 3.39
CA ILE A 60 -4.69 4.55 4.71
C ILE A 60 -3.71 3.38 4.65
N GLY A 61 -2.62 3.46 5.40
CA GLY A 61 -1.64 2.39 5.43
C GLY A 61 -0.80 2.41 6.69
N VAL A 62 -0.18 1.27 6.94
CA VAL A 62 0.82 1.10 7.99
C VAL A 62 2.10 0.64 7.32
N LYS A 63 3.23 1.24 7.68
CA LYS A 63 4.55 0.83 7.22
C LYS A 63 5.52 0.81 8.38
N GLY A 64 6.56 0.02 8.26
CA GLY A 64 7.62 -0.01 9.25
C GLY A 64 8.83 -0.77 8.76
N SER A 65 9.86 -0.76 9.61
CA SER A 65 11.06 -1.54 9.43
C SER A 65 11.58 -2.05 10.75
N GLU A 66 12.13 -3.25 10.74
CA GLU A 66 12.84 -3.85 11.87
C GLU A 66 14.31 -4.00 11.49
N ASP A 67 15.22 -3.55 12.36
CA ASP A 67 16.65 -3.76 12.17
C ASP A 67 17.01 -5.20 12.56
N LEU A 68 17.53 -5.98 11.60
CA LEU A 68 17.94 -7.37 11.81
C LEU A 68 19.45 -7.48 12.11
N GLY A 69 20.15 -6.35 12.23
CA GLY A 69 21.58 -6.26 12.48
C GLY A 69 22.43 -6.30 11.21
N ASN A 70 23.71 -5.91 11.34
CA ASN A 70 24.70 -5.90 10.25
C ASN A 70 24.25 -5.14 8.98
N GLY A 71 23.41 -4.11 9.14
CA GLY A 71 22.87 -3.33 8.03
C GLY A 71 21.76 -4.02 7.23
N LEU A 72 21.23 -5.16 7.72
CA LEU A 72 20.06 -5.83 7.17
C LEU A 72 18.80 -5.36 7.90
N LYS A 73 17.72 -5.10 7.16
CA LYS A 73 16.42 -4.69 7.71
C LYS A 73 15.30 -5.50 7.09
N ALA A 74 14.31 -5.89 7.90
CA ALA A 74 13.00 -6.26 7.40
C ALA A 74 12.18 -4.99 7.19
N ILE A 75 11.46 -4.91 6.06
CA ILE A 75 10.58 -3.79 5.75
C ILE A 75 9.20 -4.32 5.39
N TYR A 76 8.16 -3.62 5.82
CA TYR A 76 6.79 -4.00 5.51
C TYR A 76 5.92 -2.78 5.24
N GLN A 77 4.90 -3.00 4.43
CA GLN A 77 3.85 -2.03 4.17
C GLN A 77 2.53 -2.73 3.92
N LEU A 78 1.46 -2.18 4.46
CA LEU A 78 0.08 -2.50 4.13
C LEU A 78 -0.62 -1.20 3.78
N GLU A 79 -1.11 -1.05 2.55
CA GLU A 79 -1.85 0.14 2.11
C GLU A 79 -3.23 -0.29 1.57
N LEU A 80 -4.28 0.34 2.07
CA LEU A 80 -5.67 0.12 1.70
C LEU A 80 -6.20 1.37 1.00
N GLN A 81 -6.89 1.19 -0.11
CA GLN A 81 -7.64 2.30 -0.72
C GLN A 81 -8.83 2.66 0.16
N VAL A 82 -9.13 3.95 0.26
CA VAL A 82 -10.35 4.44 0.90
C VAL A 82 -11.09 5.29 -0.10
N ASP A 83 -12.37 5.01 -0.29
CA ASP A 83 -13.30 5.90 -0.94
C ASP A 83 -14.14 6.62 0.12
N VAL A 84 -14.19 7.94 0.02
CA VAL A 84 -14.86 8.83 0.97
C VAL A 84 -16.05 9.57 0.35
N THR A 85 -16.44 9.20 -0.86
CA THR A 85 -17.68 9.68 -1.49
C THR A 85 -18.90 8.93 -0.95
N ASP A 86 -20.09 9.39 -1.33
CA ASP A 86 -21.32 8.65 -1.05
C ASP A 86 -21.28 7.25 -1.70
N GLY A 87 -21.70 6.24 -0.95
CA GLY A 87 -21.55 4.82 -1.31
C GLY A 87 -20.11 4.26 -1.30
N GLY A 88 -19.11 5.07 -0.92
CA GLY A 88 -17.71 4.68 -0.81
C GLY A 88 -17.40 3.84 0.45
N GLY A 89 -16.17 3.34 0.53
CA GLY A 89 -15.70 2.57 1.69
C GLY A 89 -14.22 2.20 1.64
N VAL A 90 -13.79 1.37 2.58
CA VAL A 90 -12.42 0.84 2.61
C VAL A 90 -12.33 -0.34 1.64
N GLY A 91 -11.52 -0.20 0.60
CA GLY A 91 -11.17 -1.29 -0.31
C GLY A 91 -10.21 -2.29 0.35
N GLY A 92 -10.06 -3.48 -0.26
CA GLY A 92 -9.06 -4.47 0.19
C GLY A 92 -7.62 -3.98 0.03
N ALA A 93 -6.64 -4.86 0.26
CA ALA A 93 -5.21 -4.59 0.04
C ALA A 93 -4.85 -4.50 -1.46
N ASN A 94 -5.50 -3.58 -2.17
CA ASN A 94 -5.37 -3.32 -3.59
C ASN A 94 -4.28 -2.29 -3.92
N ARG A 95 -3.62 -1.73 -2.90
CA ARG A 95 -2.48 -0.83 -3.02
C ARG A 95 -1.19 -1.49 -2.53
N ASN A 96 -0.08 -0.75 -2.48
CA ASN A 96 1.23 -1.28 -2.15
C ASN A 96 1.23 -1.98 -0.79
N THR A 97 1.32 -3.30 -0.83
CA THR A 97 1.21 -4.21 0.29
C THR A 97 2.26 -5.30 0.11
N PHE A 98 3.31 -5.24 0.90
CA PHE A 98 4.49 -6.08 0.72
C PHE A 98 5.23 -6.33 2.03
N LEU A 99 6.04 -7.38 2.00
CA LEU A 99 7.11 -7.65 2.96
C LEU A 99 8.43 -7.71 2.19
N GLY A 100 9.53 -7.32 2.80
CA GLY A 100 10.81 -7.33 2.13
C GLY A 100 12.01 -7.28 3.05
N LEU A 101 13.18 -7.42 2.43
CA LEU A 101 14.49 -7.28 3.05
C LEU A 101 15.28 -6.18 2.34
N ALA A 102 15.84 -5.26 3.11
CA ALA A 102 16.71 -4.20 2.61
C ALA A 102 18.10 -4.29 3.25
N GLY A 103 19.15 -4.02 2.49
CA GLY A 103 20.52 -3.98 2.99
C GLY A 103 21.53 -3.54 1.94
N GLY A 104 22.81 -3.85 2.13
CA GLY A 104 23.88 -3.48 1.19
C GLY A 104 23.72 -4.06 -0.22
N PHE A 105 22.89 -5.09 -0.38
CA PHE A 105 22.54 -5.69 -1.68
C PHE A 105 21.38 -4.98 -2.40
N GLY A 106 20.81 -3.92 -1.81
CA GLY A 106 19.58 -3.29 -2.28
C GLY A 106 18.34 -3.79 -1.54
N THR A 107 17.22 -3.88 -2.23
CA THR A 107 15.92 -4.27 -1.64
C THR A 107 15.28 -5.41 -2.40
N PHE A 108 14.84 -6.43 -1.69
CA PHE A 108 14.03 -7.53 -2.21
C PHE A 108 12.64 -7.45 -1.59
N LEU A 109 11.60 -7.41 -2.42
CA LEU A 109 10.19 -7.31 -2.00
C LEU A 109 9.41 -8.53 -2.47
N VAL A 110 8.46 -8.97 -1.66
CA VAL A 110 7.41 -9.92 -2.02
C VAL A 110 6.05 -9.32 -1.68
N GLY A 111 5.12 -9.43 -2.62
CA GLY A 111 3.77 -8.88 -2.50
C GLY A 111 3.44 -7.94 -3.65
N ARG A 112 2.52 -7.03 -3.40
CA ARG A 112 2.09 -6.02 -4.36
C ARG A 112 2.90 -4.76 -4.17
N HIS A 113 3.65 -4.37 -5.18
CA HIS A 113 4.36 -3.11 -5.26
C HIS A 113 4.20 -2.57 -6.68
N ASP A 114 3.84 -1.29 -6.82
CA ASP A 114 3.74 -0.62 -8.11
C ASP A 114 5.08 -0.74 -8.88
N THR A 115 5.00 -0.96 -10.19
CA THR A 115 6.16 -1.10 -11.08
C THR A 115 6.62 0.23 -11.64
#